data_AF-A0A090KII1-F1
#
_entry.id   AF-A0A090KII1-F1
#
_cell.length_a   1.000
_cell.length_b   1.000
_cell.length_c   1.000
_cell.angle_alpha   90.00
_cell.angle_beta   90.00
_cell.angle_gamma   90.00
#
_symmetry.space_group_name_H-M   'P 1'
#
loop_
_entity.id
_entity.type
_entity.pdbx_description
1 polymer ?
#
loop_
_entity_poly.entity_id
_entity_poly.type
_entity_poly.pdbx_seq_one_letter_code
_entity_poly.pdbx_strand_id
1 'polypeptide(L)'
;MTEADWHHSSDAGVMLDFFWQQHGVSPCRIDLRFGGNVRETPSSRGAGADFDRALHRFYLVSCRGIWKLLPQEASRRGVELAEQFLAGTVSGKEISEYNWHVEGAAFCIDYNTDPEALDRWAAEVRAIPEAELRSMLHPPEAAQEIEPRELLKRAAYFVDYSMIYPSLSPKGPPPGNFRPFLSATVLRQHVEYPAYPLGARQQH
;
A
#
# COMPACT_ATOMS: atom_id res chain seq x y z
N MET A 1 15.59 11.22 -10.38
CA MET A 1 14.51 11.21 -11.38
C MET A 1 14.19 12.64 -11.74
N THR A 2 14.23 13.00 -13.02
CA THR A 2 13.77 14.32 -13.49
C THR A 2 12.23 14.38 -13.49
N GLU A 3 11.65 15.57 -13.63
CA GLU A 3 10.18 15.71 -13.78
C GLU A 3 9.69 14.99 -15.04
N ALA A 4 10.45 15.08 -16.13
CA ALA A 4 10.15 14.31 -17.34
C ALA A 4 10.15 12.80 -17.07
N ASP A 5 11.16 12.28 -16.38
CA ASP A 5 11.20 10.85 -16.00
C ASP A 5 10.00 10.45 -15.13
N TRP A 6 9.57 11.32 -14.21
CA TRP A 6 8.40 11.10 -13.35
C TRP A 6 7.10 10.94 -14.15
N HIS A 7 6.89 11.78 -15.16
CA HIS A 7 5.70 11.71 -16.01
C HIS A 7 5.72 10.54 -16.99
N HIS A 8 6.90 10.05 -17.39
CA HIS A 8 7.03 8.92 -18.31
C HIS A 8 7.23 7.57 -17.62
N SER A 9 7.57 7.53 -16.32
CA SER A 9 7.77 6.27 -15.59
C SER A 9 6.48 5.46 -15.51
N SER A 10 6.61 4.15 -15.77
CA SER A 10 5.58 3.14 -15.50
C SER A 10 5.79 2.40 -14.18
N ASP A 11 6.90 2.65 -13.48
CA ASP A 11 7.27 1.97 -12.23
C ASP A 11 7.03 2.91 -11.03
N ALA A 12 5.94 2.64 -10.30
CA ALA A 12 5.62 3.37 -9.08
C ALA A 12 6.64 3.13 -7.95
N GLY A 13 7.28 1.95 -7.92
CA GLY A 13 8.31 1.63 -6.94
C GLY A 13 9.52 2.54 -7.06
N VAL A 14 10.03 2.73 -8.29
CA VAL A 14 11.15 3.67 -8.55
C VAL A 14 10.75 5.11 -8.24
N MET A 15 9.50 5.50 -8.53
CA MET A 15 8.98 6.82 -8.19
C MET A 15 8.92 7.05 -6.68
N LEU A 16 8.43 6.07 -5.91
CA LEU A 16 8.40 6.12 -4.45
C LEU A 16 9.80 6.09 -3.85
N ASP A 17 10.73 5.30 -4.39
CA ASP A 17 12.12 5.26 -3.94
C ASP A 17 12.77 6.63 -4.11
N PHE A 18 12.62 7.25 -5.30
CA PHE A 18 13.10 8.61 -5.55
C PHE A 18 12.48 9.61 -4.57
N PHE A 19 11.17 9.50 -4.35
CA PHE A 19 10.44 10.36 -3.44
C PHE A 19 10.99 10.28 -2.01
N TRP A 20 11.12 9.07 -1.44
CA TRP A 20 11.63 8.88 -0.09
C TRP A 20 13.10 9.31 0.06
N GLN A 21 13.91 9.14 -0.99
CA GLN A 21 15.28 9.68 -1.01
C GLN A 21 15.31 11.21 -0.89
N GLN A 22 14.37 11.94 -1.52
CA GLN A 22 14.24 13.39 -1.34
C GLN A 22 13.89 13.80 0.09
N HIS A 23 13.28 12.88 0.85
CA HIS A 23 12.96 13.04 2.27
C HIS A 23 14.07 12.53 3.21
N GLY A 24 15.25 12.20 2.67
CA GLY A 24 16.39 11.71 3.46
C GLY A 24 16.24 10.26 3.93
N VAL A 25 15.25 9.53 3.41
CA VAL A 25 14.96 8.14 3.76
C VAL A 25 15.56 7.23 2.69
N SER A 26 16.55 6.42 3.09
CA SER A 26 17.19 5.45 2.17
C SER A 26 16.31 4.19 2.05
N PRO A 27 15.92 3.77 0.83
CA PRO A 27 15.10 2.57 0.63
C PRO A 27 15.73 1.29 1.18
N CYS A 28 17.06 1.24 1.30
CA CYS A 28 17.81 0.04 1.68
C CYS A 28 18.03 -0.12 3.19
N ARG A 29 17.50 0.78 4.05
CA ARG A 29 17.89 0.85 5.48
C ARG A 29 16.72 0.88 6.47
N ILE A 30 15.54 0.42 6.09
CA ILE A 30 14.35 0.58 6.93
C ILE A 30 13.88 -0.76 7.48
N ASP A 31 14.14 -0.97 8.77
CA ASP A 31 13.44 -1.97 9.56
C ASP A 31 12.09 -1.38 9.96
N LEU A 32 11.07 -1.59 9.12
CA LEU A 32 9.70 -1.18 9.42
C LEU A 32 9.22 -1.97 10.65
N ARG A 33 8.81 -1.25 11.69
CA ARG A 33 8.15 -1.84 12.85
C ARG A 33 6.64 -1.75 12.65
N PHE A 34 6.01 -2.92 12.60
CA PHE A 34 4.55 -3.07 12.67
C PHE A 34 4.11 -3.07 14.15
N GLY A 35 2.88 -2.65 14.43
CA GLY A 35 2.31 -2.68 15.79
C GLY A 35 2.33 -1.35 16.58
N GLY A 36 2.29 -0.20 15.89
CA GLY A 36 2.07 1.10 16.53
C GLY A 36 0.58 1.46 16.64
N ASN A 37 0.20 2.24 17.65
CA ASN A 37 -1.13 2.85 17.67
C ASN A 37 -1.24 3.84 16.51
N VAL A 38 -2.28 3.70 15.68
CA VAL A 38 -2.64 4.68 14.67
C VAL A 38 -3.06 5.94 15.42
N ARG A 39 -2.16 6.91 15.47
CA ARG A 39 -2.47 8.21 16.05
C ARG A 39 -3.30 8.96 15.02
N GLU A 40 -4.35 9.62 15.49
CA GLU A 40 -4.91 10.73 14.76
C GLU A 40 -3.76 11.69 14.49
N THR A 41 -3.43 11.91 13.22
CA THR A 41 -2.63 13.08 12.89
C THR A 41 -3.47 14.24 13.40
N PRO A 42 -2.98 15.04 14.37
CA PRO A 42 -3.64 16.30 14.65
C PRO A 42 -3.77 17.03 13.32
N SER A 43 -4.70 17.98 13.20
CA SER A 43 -4.74 18.91 12.07
C SER A 43 -3.50 19.82 12.05
N SER A 44 -2.30 19.26 12.22
CA SER A 44 -0.99 19.84 12.00
C SER A 44 -0.92 20.18 10.51
N ARG A 45 -1.39 21.39 10.20
CA ARG A 45 -1.21 22.04 8.90
C ARG A 45 0.29 22.09 8.63
N GLY A 46 0.77 21.17 7.82
CA GLY A 46 2.18 21.06 7.47
C GLY A 46 2.33 20.14 6.28
N ALA A 47 3.22 20.49 5.37
CA ALA A 47 3.42 19.78 4.10
C ALA A 47 3.67 18.27 4.27
N GLY A 48 4.28 17.84 5.39
CA GLY A 48 4.48 16.42 5.69
C GLY A 48 3.18 15.65 5.99
N ALA A 49 2.21 16.27 6.66
CA ALA A 49 0.93 15.64 6.97
C ALA A 49 0.05 15.48 5.72
N ASP A 50 0.08 16.47 4.82
CA ASP A 50 -0.63 16.39 3.54
C ASP A 50 -0.04 15.30 2.64
N PHE A 51 1.30 15.19 2.63
CA PHE A 51 2.00 14.14 1.91
C PHE A 51 1.67 12.73 2.44
N ASP A 52 1.76 12.53 3.75
CA ASP A 52 1.43 11.24 4.37
C ASP A 52 -0.02 10.83 4.05
N ARG A 53 -0.94 11.80 4.06
CA ARG A 53 -2.34 11.58 3.71
C ARG A 53 -2.51 11.21 2.22
N ALA A 54 -1.76 11.85 1.34
CA ALA A 54 -1.76 11.55 -0.09
C ALA A 54 -1.25 10.14 -0.38
N LEU A 55 -0.14 9.73 0.25
CA LEU A 55 0.36 8.35 0.13
C LEU A 55 -0.62 7.33 0.69
N HIS A 56 -1.21 7.61 1.86
CA HIS A 56 -2.19 6.70 2.44
C HIS A 56 -3.37 6.50 1.48
N ARG A 57 -3.90 7.59 0.90
CA ARG A 57 -4.97 7.51 -0.11
C ARG A 57 -4.54 6.71 -1.33
N PHE A 58 -3.33 6.94 -1.85
CA PHE A 58 -2.78 6.18 -2.97
C PHE A 58 -2.76 4.68 -2.68
N TYR A 59 -2.26 4.25 -1.52
CA TYR A 59 -2.22 2.85 -1.16
C TYR A 59 -3.63 2.22 -1.06
N LEU A 60 -4.60 2.92 -0.46
CA LEU A 60 -5.97 2.42 -0.38
C LEU A 60 -6.64 2.30 -1.75
N VAL A 61 -6.41 3.25 -2.66
CA VAL A 61 -6.89 3.14 -4.05
C VAL A 61 -6.23 1.97 -4.77
N SER A 62 -4.93 1.74 -4.54
CA SER A 62 -4.24 0.53 -5.01
C SER A 62 -4.87 -0.75 -4.44
N CYS A 63 -5.24 -0.79 -3.15
CA CYS A 63 -5.96 -1.92 -2.56
C CYS A 63 -7.33 -2.16 -3.22
N ARG A 64 -8.06 -1.09 -3.56
CA ARG A 64 -9.32 -1.18 -4.33
C ARG A 64 -9.09 -1.73 -5.73
N GLY A 65 -7.97 -1.39 -6.37
CA GLY A 65 -7.59 -1.91 -7.68
C GLY A 65 -7.41 -3.43 -7.70
N ILE A 66 -7.04 -4.04 -6.57
CA ILE A 66 -6.79 -5.48 -6.43
C ILE A 66 -7.91 -6.22 -5.68
N TRP A 67 -9.12 -5.66 -5.60
CA TRP A 67 -10.21 -6.17 -4.75
C TRP A 67 -10.55 -7.65 -4.97
N LYS A 68 -10.42 -8.15 -6.21
CA LYS A 68 -10.63 -9.57 -6.56
C LYS A 68 -9.57 -10.51 -5.97
N LEU A 69 -8.40 -10.00 -5.59
CA LEU A 69 -7.33 -10.73 -4.92
C LEU A 69 -7.48 -10.74 -3.39
N LEU A 70 -8.56 -10.17 -2.86
CA LEU A 70 -8.83 -10.08 -1.42
C LEU A 70 -10.03 -10.98 -1.08
N PRO A 71 -9.86 -12.30 -0.92
CA PRO A 71 -10.99 -13.20 -0.68
C PRO A 71 -11.55 -13.07 0.75
N GLN A 72 -10.72 -12.65 1.70
CA GLN A 72 -11.08 -12.54 3.11
C GLN A 72 -11.80 -11.21 3.38
N GLU A 73 -12.95 -11.29 4.06
CA GLU A 73 -13.75 -10.13 4.45
C GLU A 73 -12.97 -9.17 5.36
N ALA A 74 -12.12 -9.71 6.25
CA ALA A 74 -11.31 -8.91 7.14
C ALA A 74 -10.41 -7.92 6.37
N SER A 75 -9.68 -8.38 5.34
CA SER A 75 -8.86 -7.50 4.50
C SER A 75 -9.69 -6.40 3.83
N ARG A 76 -10.82 -6.75 3.21
CA ARG A 76 -11.73 -5.78 2.58
C ARG A 76 -12.23 -4.73 3.56
N ARG A 77 -12.66 -5.18 4.75
CA ARG A 77 -13.14 -4.30 5.81
C ARG A 77 -12.04 -3.39 6.36
N GLY A 78 -10.79 -3.87 6.40
CA GLY A 78 -9.63 -3.06 6.75
C GLY A 78 -9.43 -1.86 5.82
N VAL A 79 -9.55 -2.07 4.50
CA VAL A 79 -9.48 -0.99 3.50
C VAL A 79 -10.59 0.04 3.73
N GLU A 80 -11.83 -0.42 3.93
CA GLU A 80 -12.97 0.46 4.18
C GLU A 80 -12.81 1.29 5.46
N LEU A 81 -12.33 0.69 6.55
CA LEU A 81 -12.07 1.40 7.80
C LEU A 81 -10.95 2.44 7.63
N ALA A 82 -9.89 2.11 6.89
CA ALA A 82 -8.82 3.05 6.57
C ALA A 82 -9.31 4.25 5.73
N GLU A 83 -10.22 4.02 4.77
CA GLU A 83 -10.87 5.07 4.01
C GLU A 83 -11.74 5.96 4.92
N GLN A 84 -12.51 5.36 5.83
CA GLN A 84 -13.34 6.06 6.81
C GLN A 84 -12.49 6.91 7.78
N PHE A 85 -11.31 6.42 8.17
CA PHE A 85 -10.36 7.21 8.95
C PHE A 85 -9.79 8.39 8.16
N LEU A 86 -9.45 8.21 6.89
CA LEU A 86 -9.03 9.33 6.02
C LEU A 86 -10.14 10.39 5.84
N ALA A 87 -11.41 9.97 5.94
CA ALA A 87 -12.59 10.83 5.94
C ALA A 87 -12.89 11.44 7.33
N GLY A 88 -12.22 11.00 8.39
CA GLY A 88 -12.43 11.47 9.76
C GLY A 88 -13.70 10.92 10.42
N THR A 89 -14.28 9.83 9.90
CA THR A 89 -15.50 9.21 10.44
C THR A 89 -15.23 8.03 11.37
N VAL A 90 -13.99 7.53 11.38
CA VAL A 90 -13.50 6.46 12.26
C VAL A 90 -12.23 6.94 12.94
N SER A 91 -12.07 6.64 14.22
CA SER A 91 -10.90 7.03 15.01
C SER A 91 -9.68 6.14 14.72
N GLY A 92 -8.49 6.64 15.03
CA GLY A 92 -7.26 5.83 14.92
C GLY A 92 -7.29 4.60 15.84
N LYS A 93 -7.95 4.71 17.00
CA LYS A 93 -8.14 3.59 17.93
C LYS A 93 -8.93 2.46 17.29
N GLU A 94 -10.04 2.75 16.61
CA GLU A 94 -10.86 1.73 15.94
C GLU A 94 -10.08 1.00 14.83
N ILE A 95 -9.24 1.71 14.07
CA ILE A 95 -8.33 1.05 13.10
C ILE A 95 -7.35 0.14 13.82
N SER A 96 -6.68 0.62 14.86
CA SER A 96 -5.72 -0.18 15.62
C SER A 96 -6.37 -1.42 16.24
N GLU A 97 -7.58 -1.29 16.76
CA GLU A 97 -8.35 -2.41 17.29
C GLU A 97 -8.80 -3.40 16.22
N TYR A 98 -8.94 -2.98 14.96
CA TYR A 98 -9.30 -3.88 13.87
C TYR A 98 -8.08 -4.50 13.16
N ASN A 99 -6.89 -3.93 13.32
CA ASN A 99 -5.68 -4.35 12.60
C ASN A 99 -5.38 -5.85 12.77
N TRP A 100 -5.56 -6.41 13.97
CA TRP A 100 -5.29 -7.84 14.22
C TRP A 100 -6.15 -8.78 13.36
N HIS A 101 -7.35 -8.37 12.94
CA HIS A 101 -8.17 -9.14 12.02
C HIS A 101 -7.57 -9.18 10.61
N VAL A 102 -6.99 -8.05 10.18
CA VAL A 102 -6.41 -7.88 8.84
C VAL A 102 -5.05 -8.54 8.76
N GLU A 103 -4.22 -8.41 9.80
CA GLU A 103 -2.99 -9.19 9.96
C GLU A 103 -3.30 -10.69 10.02
N GLY A 104 -4.30 -11.09 10.82
CA GLY A 104 -4.77 -12.49 10.91
C GLY A 104 -5.22 -13.06 9.57
N ALA A 105 -5.82 -12.24 8.70
CA ALA A 105 -6.18 -12.63 7.34
C ALA A 105 -4.94 -12.95 6.50
N ALA A 106 -3.90 -12.10 6.54
CA ALA A 106 -2.62 -12.38 5.87
C ALA A 106 -1.93 -13.64 6.44
N PHE A 107 -1.89 -13.80 7.76
CA PHE A 107 -1.33 -14.99 8.42
C PHE A 107 -2.08 -16.28 8.10
N CYS A 108 -3.40 -16.21 7.93
CA CYS A 108 -4.19 -17.37 7.54
C CYS A 108 -3.70 -17.96 6.20
N ILE A 109 -3.31 -17.10 5.25
CA ILE A 109 -2.74 -17.48 3.96
C ILE A 109 -1.28 -17.95 4.14
N ASP A 110 -0.46 -17.19 4.85
CA ASP A 110 0.98 -17.45 4.99
C ASP A 110 1.27 -18.77 5.72
N TYR A 111 0.55 -19.03 6.81
CA TYR A 111 0.68 -20.26 7.61
C TYR A 111 -0.24 -21.38 7.13
N ASN A 112 -0.98 -21.19 6.03
CA ASN A 112 -1.88 -22.19 5.45
C ASN A 112 -2.84 -22.80 6.50
N THR A 113 -3.45 -21.93 7.30
CA THR A 113 -4.28 -22.34 8.45
C THR A 113 -5.62 -22.98 8.04
N ASP A 114 -6.11 -22.66 6.83
CA ASP A 114 -7.27 -23.27 6.18
C ASP A 114 -6.89 -23.66 4.74
N PRO A 115 -6.35 -24.88 4.54
CA PRO A 115 -5.88 -25.32 3.22
C PRO A 115 -6.99 -25.41 2.17
N GLU A 116 -8.20 -25.82 2.56
CA GLU A 116 -9.33 -25.97 1.65
C GLU A 116 -9.80 -24.61 1.13
N ALA A 117 -9.90 -23.61 2.02
CA ALA A 117 -10.22 -22.26 1.61
C ALA A 117 -9.11 -21.67 0.72
N LEU A 118 -7.84 -21.90 1.06
CA LEU A 118 -6.72 -21.41 0.27
C LEU A 118 -6.68 -22.03 -1.14
N ASP A 119 -6.98 -23.33 -1.27
CA ASP A 119 -7.07 -23.99 -2.57
C ASP A 119 -8.17 -23.42 -3.43
N ARG A 120 -9.35 -23.19 -2.84
CA ARG A 120 -10.47 -22.52 -3.51
C ARG A 120 -10.09 -21.11 -3.96
N TRP A 121 -9.53 -20.28 -3.09
CA TRP A 121 -9.13 -18.91 -3.47
C TRP A 121 -8.04 -18.90 -4.54
N ALA A 122 -7.07 -19.80 -4.47
CA ALA A 122 -6.06 -19.94 -5.51
C ALA A 122 -6.67 -20.37 -6.85
N ALA A 123 -7.68 -21.25 -6.84
CA ALA A 123 -8.43 -21.61 -8.04
C ALA A 123 -9.25 -20.43 -8.59
N GLU A 124 -9.88 -19.62 -7.72
CA GLU A 124 -10.58 -18.40 -8.11
C GLU A 124 -9.64 -17.39 -8.79
N VAL A 125 -8.42 -17.20 -8.26
CA VAL A 125 -7.40 -16.35 -8.90
C VAL A 125 -7.01 -16.88 -10.27
N ARG A 126 -6.80 -18.20 -10.42
CA ARG A 126 -6.52 -18.81 -11.73
C ARG A 126 -7.67 -18.66 -12.73
N ALA A 127 -8.90 -18.52 -12.24
CA ALA A 127 -10.09 -18.35 -13.06
C ALA A 127 -10.32 -16.87 -13.46
N ILE A 128 -9.58 -15.90 -12.90
CA ILE A 128 -9.63 -14.51 -13.34
C ILE A 128 -9.12 -14.44 -14.78
N PRO A 129 -9.86 -13.80 -15.72
CA PRO A 129 -9.38 -13.62 -17.08
C PRO A 129 -8.00 -12.95 -17.10
N GLU A 130 -7.08 -13.46 -17.92
CA GLU A 130 -5.69 -12.98 -17.94
C GLU A 130 -5.60 -11.46 -18.16
N ALA A 131 -6.39 -10.91 -19.08
CA ALA A 131 -6.44 -9.47 -19.33
C ALA A 131 -6.86 -8.66 -18.08
N GLU A 132 -7.78 -9.21 -17.28
CA GLU A 132 -8.20 -8.60 -16.03
C GLU A 132 -7.11 -8.71 -14.96
N LEU A 133 -6.48 -9.88 -14.80
CA LEU A 133 -5.38 -10.06 -13.85
C LEU A 133 -4.20 -9.15 -14.17
N ARG A 134 -3.82 -9.06 -15.44
CA ARG A 134 -2.77 -8.15 -15.95
C ARG A 134 -3.10 -6.68 -15.69
N SER A 135 -4.38 -6.30 -15.68
CA SER A 135 -4.79 -4.91 -15.40
C SER A 135 -4.67 -4.51 -13.93
N MET A 136 -4.67 -5.49 -13.01
CA MET A 136 -4.51 -5.26 -11.58
C MET A 136 -3.04 -5.20 -11.13
N LEU A 137 -2.09 -5.56 -12.01
CA LEU A 137 -0.69 -5.76 -11.67
C LEU A 137 0.28 -4.86 -12.45
N HIS A 138 1.38 -4.49 -11.81
CA HIS A 138 2.38 -3.54 -12.31
C HIS A 138 3.82 -4.03 -12.00
N PRO A 139 4.58 -4.50 -12.99
CA PRO A 139 4.23 -4.59 -14.40
C PRO A 139 3.18 -5.70 -14.67
N PRO A 140 2.42 -5.63 -15.78
CA PRO A 140 1.40 -6.62 -16.12
C PRO A 140 1.92 -8.06 -16.22
N GLU A 141 3.20 -8.23 -16.56
CA GLU A 141 3.90 -9.52 -16.64
C GLU A 141 3.91 -10.27 -15.31
N ALA A 142 3.82 -9.56 -14.18
CA ALA A 142 3.74 -10.15 -12.85
C ALA A 142 2.55 -11.13 -12.70
N ALA A 143 1.51 -11.00 -13.53
CA ALA A 143 0.38 -11.93 -13.58
C ALA A 143 0.77 -13.37 -13.92
N GLN A 144 1.87 -13.57 -14.65
CA GLN A 144 2.37 -14.88 -15.09
C GLN A 144 3.54 -15.36 -14.23
N GLU A 145 4.21 -14.45 -13.52
CA GLU A 145 5.42 -14.73 -12.74
C GLU A 145 5.12 -15.11 -11.28
N ILE A 146 3.98 -14.66 -10.75
CA ILE A 146 3.62 -14.84 -9.34
C ILE A 146 2.58 -15.94 -9.22
N GLU A 147 2.93 -17.01 -8.49
CA GLU A 147 2.00 -18.09 -8.17
C GLU A 147 0.73 -17.56 -7.45
N PRO A 148 -0.47 -18.06 -7.75
CA PRO A 148 -1.73 -17.55 -7.20
C PRO A 148 -1.77 -17.43 -5.66
N ARG A 149 -1.23 -18.42 -4.94
CA ARG A 149 -1.16 -18.38 -3.46
C ARG A 149 -0.23 -17.29 -2.97
N GLU A 150 0.93 -17.12 -3.61
CA GLU A 150 1.87 -16.06 -3.30
C GLU A 150 1.27 -14.68 -3.61
N LEU A 151 0.50 -14.57 -4.70
CA LEU A 151 -0.20 -13.35 -5.07
C LEU A 151 -1.24 -12.95 -4.02
N LEU A 152 -2.07 -13.90 -3.58
CA LEU A 152 -3.05 -13.70 -2.49
C LEU A 152 -2.36 -13.26 -1.20
N LYS A 153 -1.26 -13.92 -0.81
CA LYS A 153 -0.49 -13.56 0.37
C LYS A 153 0.03 -12.13 0.30
N ARG A 154 0.67 -11.76 -0.82
CA ARG A 154 1.18 -10.40 -1.04
C ARG A 154 0.07 -9.36 -0.99
N ALA A 155 -1.09 -9.65 -1.59
CA ALA A 155 -2.25 -8.77 -1.58
C ALA A 155 -2.78 -8.54 -0.15
N ALA A 156 -2.89 -9.61 0.65
CA ALA A 156 -3.34 -9.51 2.04
C ALA A 156 -2.36 -8.69 2.91
N TYR A 157 -1.05 -8.96 2.83
CA TYR A 157 -0.05 -8.15 3.55
C TYR A 157 0.03 -6.70 3.05
N PHE A 158 -0.21 -6.45 1.77
CA PHE A 158 -0.27 -5.09 1.25
C PHE A 158 -1.47 -4.31 1.83
N VAL A 159 -2.62 -4.97 1.99
CA VAL A 159 -3.77 -4.35 2.67
C VAL A 159 -3.49 -4.06 4.14
N ASP A 160 -2.88 -5.00 4.87
CA ASP A 160 -2.46 -4.77 6.25
C ASP A 160 -1.52 -3.56 6.36
N TYR A 161 -0.45 -3.55 5.56
CA TYR A 161 0.47 -2.41 5.47
C TYR A 161 -0.25 -1.09 5.17
N SER A 162 -1.17 -1.11 4.20
CA SER A 162 -1.86 0.09 3.75
C SER A 162 -2.80 0.65 4.81
N MET A 163 -3.53 -0.23 5.51
CA MET A 163 -4.48 0.14 6.56
C MET A 163 -3.78 0.84 7.74
N ILE A 164 -2.62 0.34 8.17
CA ILE A 164 -1.89 0.91 9.31
C ILE A 164 -0.71 1.80 8.92
N TYR A 165 -0.59 2.15 7.63
CA TYR A 165 0.46 3.05 7.13
C TYR A 165 0.65 4.31 8.00
N PRO A 166 -0.41 5.00 8.49
CA PRO A 166 -0.23 6.18 9.35
C PRO A 166 0.51 5.92 10.66
N SER A 167 0.50 4.68 11.17
CA SER A 167 1.18 4.29 12.42
C SER A 167 2.65 3.90 12.24
N LEU A 168 3.11 3.70 11.00
CA LEU A 168 4.46 3.23 10.74
C LEU A 168 5.50 4.24 11.21
N SER A 169 6.49 3.76 11.95
CA SER A 169 7.58 4.59 12.47
C SER A 169 8.89 3.79 12.53
N PRO A 170 9.93 4.15 11.75
CA PRO A 170 9.92 5.24 10.75
C PRO A 170 9.01 4.92 9.56
N LYS A 171 8.55 5.95 8.84
CA LYS A 171 7.90 5.79 7.53
C LYS A 171 8.96 5.60 6.44
N GLY A 172 8.59 4.91 5.37
CA GLY A 172 9.48 4.62 4.26
C GLY A 172 8.76 4.02 3.05
N PRO A 173 9.50 3.69 1.98
CA PRO A 173 8.94 3.02 0.83
C PRO A 173 8.31 1.69 1.25
N PRO A 174 7.23 1.28 0.56
CA PRO A 174 6.63 -0.02 0.80
C PRO A 174 7.64 -1.13 0.43
N PRO A 175 7.59 -2.28 1.13
CA PRO A 175 8.32 -3.48 0.75
C PRO A 175 8.22 -3.83 -0.74
N GLY A 176 9.31 -4.34 -1.32
CA GLY A 176 9.41 -4.61 -2.76
C GLY A 176 8.37 -5.61 -3.28
N ASN A 177 7.90 -6.53 -2.44
CA ASN A 177 6.84 -7.49 -2.77
C ASN A 177 5.45 -6.86 -2.95
N PHE A 178 5.26 -5.60 -2.56
CA PHE A 178 4.01 -4.85 -2.80
C PHE A 178 4.01 -4.08 -4.12
N ARG A 179 5.17 -3.91 -4.76
CA ARG A 179 5.30 -3.21 -6.05
C ARG A 179 4.32 -3.66 -7.13
N PRO A 180 3.99 -4.97 -7.26
CA PRO A 180 2.99 -5.42 -8.22
C PRO A 180 1.64 -4.71 -8.11
N PHE A 181 1.27 -4.13 -6.97
CA PHE A 181 -0.03 -3.49 -6.77
C PHE A 181 0.01 -1.97 -6.92
N LEU A 182 1.18 -1.40 -7.25
CA LEU A 182 1.41 0.04 -7.26
C LEU A 182 1.43 0.56 -8.70
N SER A 183 0.36 1.27 -9.08
CA SER A 183 0.26 1.90 -10.39
C SER A 183 0.93 3.27 -10.42
N ALA A 184 1.86 3.49 -11.35
CA ALA A 184 2.48 4.81 -11.54
C ALA A 184 1.44 5.87 -11.93
N THR A 185 0.43 5.48 -12.71
CA THR A 185 -0.67 6.36 -13.11
C THR A 185 -1.53 6.77 -11.91
N VAL A 186 -1.88 5.83 -11.02
CA VAL A 186 -2.65 6.15 -9.81
C VAL A 186 -1.80 6.97 -8.83
N LEU A 187 -0.50 6.68 -8.71
CA LEU A 187 0.41 7.45 -7.86
C LEU A 187 0.39 8.94 -8.24
N ARG A 188 0.48 9.26 -9.54
CA ARG A 188 0.44 10.65 -10.04
C ARG A 188 -0.89 11.37 -9.80
N GLN A 189 -1.98 10.65 -9.54
CA GLN A 189 -3.27 11.26 -9.19
C GLN A 189 -3.31 11.75 -7.73
N HIS A 190 -2.37 11.29 -6.90
CA HIS A 190 -2.35 11.58 -5.47
C HIS A 190 -1.10 12.32 -5.02
N VAL A 191 0.04 12.05 -5.66
CA VAL A 191 1.34 12.59 -5.28
C VAL A 191 1.91 13.39 -6.45
N GLU A 192 2.25 14.65 -6.20
CA GLU A 192 2.90 15.53 -7.17
C GLU A 192 4.41 15.27 -7.24
N TYR A 193 5.04 15.70 -8.33
CA TYR A 193 6.50 15.66 -8.44
C TYR A 193 7.14 16.51 -7.33
N PRO A 194 8.09 15.97 -6.54
CA PRO A 194 8.76 16.74 -5.49
C PRO A 194 9.80 17.68 -6.12
N ALA A 195 9.35 18.85 -6.58
CA ALA A 195 10.17 19.82 -7.31
C ALA A 195 11.38 20.36 -6.52
N TYR A 196 11.40 20.21 -5.19
CA TYR A 196 12.51 20.61 -4.32
C TYR A 196 12.64 19.65 -3.13
N PRO A 197 13.87 19.43 -2.61
CA PRO A 197 14.04 18.79 -1.31
C PRO A 197 13.31 19.66 -0.28
N LEU A 198 12.36 19.09 0.48
CA LEU A 198 11.59 19.84 1.49
C LEU A 198 12.47 20.47 2.59
N GLY A 199 13.76 20.09 2.66
CA GLY A 199 14.77 20.72 3.53
C GLY A 199 15.35 22.05 3.03
N ALA A 200 15.05 22.50 1.80
CA ALA A 200 15.61 23.73 1.23
C ALA A 200 14.72 24.98 1.43
N ARG A 201 13.49 24.83 1.95
CA ARG A 201 12.59 25.96 2.25
C ARG A 201 12.62 26.27 3.74
N GLN A 202 13.65 26.97 4.22
CA GLN A 202 13.60 27.85 5.42
C GLN A 202 14.96 28.51 5.67
N GLN A 203 15.31 29.56 4.91
CA GLN A 203 16.19 30.66 5.34
C GLN A 203 15.91 31.90 4.48
N HIS A 204 14.80 32.61 4.73
CA HIS A 204 14.63 34.01 4.33
C HIS A 204 13.69 34.70 5.31
#